data_AF-A0A7Y4YJR5-F1
#
_entry.id   AF-A0A7Y4YJR5-F1
#
_cell.length_a   1.000
_cell.length_b   1.000
_cell.length_c   1.000
_cell.angle_alpha   90.00
_cell.angle_beta   90.00
_cell.angle_gamma   90.00
#
_symmetry.space_group_name_H-M   'P 1'
#
loop_
_entity.id
_entity.type
_entity.pdbx_description
1 polymer ?
#
loop_
_entity_poly.entity_id
_entity_poly.type
_entity_poly.pdbx_seq_one_letter_code
_entity_poly.pdbx_strand_id
1 'polypeptide(L)' 'MADVQCVTCGQAGEAITDTLFMGKLETEIKAKVCKPCWKKWEGMRVMVINEYQVNLG' A
#
# COMPACT_ATOMS: atom_id res chain seq x y z
N MET A 1 -9.07 10.67 -12.89
CA MET A 1 -8.33 9.80 -11.94
C MET A 1 -9.37 9.01 -11.18
N ALA A 2 -9.20 7.70 -11.01
CA ALA A 2 -10.16 6.91 -10.26
C ALA A 2 -9.90 7.12 -8.76
N ASP A 3 -10.93 7.55 -8.04
CA ASP A 3 -10.86 7.72 -6.60
C ASP A 3 -11.24 6.39 -5.91
N VAL A 4 -10.46 6.02 -4.89
CA VAL A 4 -10.70 4.85 -4.03
C VAL A 4 -11.12 5.31 -2.64
N GLN A 5 -12.16 4.66 -2.09
CA GLN A 5 -12.54 4.87 -0.69
C GLN A 5 -11.52 4.16 0.21
N CYS A 6 -10.59 4.92 0.77
CA CYS A 6 -9.46 4.35 1.50
C CYS A 6 -9.87 3.87 2.90
N VAL A 7 -9.57 2.60 3.21
CA VAL A 7 -9.81 2.03 4.55
C VAL A 7 -8.83 2.53 5.60
N THR A 8 -7.65 3.02 5.19
CA THR A 8 -6.59 3.45 6.11
C THR A 8 -6.81 4.86 6.64
N CYS A 9 -7.21 5.81 5.78
CA CYS A 9 -7.45 7.20 6.18
C CYS A 9 -8.95 7.56 6.23
N GLY A 10 -9.84 6.69 5.76
CA GLY A 10 -11.29 6.93 5.75
C GLY A 10 -11.77 7.91 4.67
N GLN A 11 -10.87 8.43 3.83
CA GLN A 11 -11.18 9.42 2.79
C GLN A 11 -11.09 8.81 1.39
N ALA A 12 -11.79 9.42 0.42
CA ALA A 12 -11.56 9.16 -0.99
C ALA A 12 -10.18 9.71 -1.39
N GLY A 13 -9.43 8.98 -2.22
CA GLY A 13 -8.14 9.44 -2.71
C GLY A 13 -7.67 8.72 -3.97
N GLU A 14 -6.56 9.17 -4.54
CA GLU A 14 -6.03 8.62 -5.79
C GLU A 14 -5.75 7.11 -5.67
N ALA A 15 -6.23 6.33 -6.64
CA ALA A 15 -5.95 4.90 -6.72
C ALA A 15 -4.47 4.60 -7.01
N ILE A 16 -4.00 3.44 -6.56
CA ILE A 16 -2.64 2.94 -6.83
C ILE A 16 -2.60 2.37 -8.25
N THR A 17 -1.77 2.96 -9.11
CA THR A 17 -1.61 2.52 -10.51
C THR A 17 -0.46 1.55 -10.70
N ASP A 18 0.54 1.59 -9.82
CA ASP A 18 1.78 0.82 -9.94
C ASP A 18 1.54 -0.67 -9.69
N THR A 19 2.27 -1.54 -10.39
CA THR A 19 2.23 -3.00 -10.14
C THR A 19 2.89 -3.30 -8.79
N LEU A 20 2.19 -4.02 -7.91
CA LEU A 20 2.65 -4.27 -6.54
C LEU A 20 3.35 -5.63 -6.38
N PHE A 21 3.22 -6.53 -7.36
CA PHE A 21 3.79 -7.88 -7.33
C PHE A 21 3.31 -8.70 -6.12
N MET A 22 2.08 -8.47 -5.67
CA MET A 22 1.48 -9.16 -4.50
C MET A 22 0.42 -10.20 -4.87
N GLY A 23 0.42 -10.65 -6.12
CA GLY A 23 -0.55 -11.64 -6.61
C GLY A 23 -1.99 -11.20 -6.37
N LYS A 24 -2.81 -12.05 -5.75
CA LYS A 24 -4.22 -11.74 -5.46
C LYS A 24 -4.40 -10.54 -4.51
N LEU A 25 -3.44 -10.31 -3.62
CA LEU A 25 -3.50 -9.22 -2.64
C LEU A 25 -3.41 -7.85 -3.32
N GLU A 26 -2.75 -7.77 -4.48
CA GLU A 26 -2.60 -6.53 -5.24
C GLU A 26 -3.96 -5.91 -5.59
N THR A 27 -4.91 -6.74 -6.05
CA THR A 27 -6.26 -6.29 -6.40
C THR A 27 -6.98 -5.73 -5.19
N GLU A 28 -6.86 -6.37 -4.02
CA GLU A 28 -7.52 -5.90 -2.79
C GLU A 28 -6.93 -4.58 -2.29
N ILE A 29 -5.60 -4.44 -2.31
CA ILE A 29 -4.92 -3.21 -1.91
C ILE A 29 -5.33 -2.07 -2.85
N LYS A 30 -5.26 -2.28 -4.17
CA LYS A 30 -5.65 -1.26 -5.16
C LYS A 30 -7.12 -0.85 -5.05
N ALA A 31 -8.00 -1.77 -4.64
CA ALA A 31 -9.42 -1.50 -4.48
C ALA A 31 -9.80 -0.79 -3.17
N LYS A 32 -8.93 -0.78 -2.16
CA LYS A 32 -9.26 -0.31 -0.79
C LYS A 32 -8.30 0.70 -0.20
N VAL A 33 -7.14 0.93 -0.80
CA VAL A 33 -6.09 1.80 -0.26
C VAL A 33 -5.70 2.85 -1.27
N CYS A 34 -5.71 4.12 -0.85
CA CYS A 34 -5.26 5.21 -1.70
C CYS A 34 -3.72 5.27 -1.76
N LYS A 35 -3.21 5.83 -2.85
CA LYS A 35 -1.79 5.97 -3.15
C LYS A 35 -0.99 6.69 -2.07
N PRO A 36 -1.47 7.77 -1.41
CA PRO A 36 -0.75 8.38 -0.29
C PRO A 36 -0.58 7.44 0.92
N CYS A 37 -1.63 6.69 1.28
CA CYS A 37 -1.56 5.73 2.39
C CYS A 37 -0.62 4.56 2.07
N TRP A 38 -0.63 4.10 0.82
CA TRP A 38 0.29 3.08 0.36
C TRP A 38 1.75 3.50 0.48
N LYS A 39 2.10 4.70 0.00
CA LYS A 39 3.46 5.25 0.14
C LYS A 39 3.93 5.33 1.60
N LYS A 40 3.02 5.69 2.52
CA LYS A 40 3.32 5.70 3.96
C LYS A 40 3.63 4.29 4.48
N TRP A 41 2.83 3.30 4.06
CA TRP A 41 3.06 1.90 4.42
C TRP A 41 4.39 1.37 3.87
N GLU A 42 4.75 1.71 2.63
CA GLU A 42 6.04 1.32 2.04
C GLU A 42 7.22 1.85 2.86
N GLY A 43 7.16 3.11 3.31
CA GLY A 43 8.16 3.68 4.21
C GLY A 43 8.24 2.92 5.55
N MET A 44 7.09 2.60 6.15
CA MET A 44 7.04 1.82 7.39
C MET A 44 7.61 0.41 7.21
N ARG A 45 7.29 -0.25 6.09
CA ARG A 45 7.82 -1.59 5.76
C ARG A 45 9.35 -1.58 5.78
N VAL A 46 9.99 -0.59 5.15
CA VAL A 46 11.46 -0.48 5.15
C VAL A 46 12.00 -0.29 6.57
N MET A 47 11.38 0.57 7.39
CA MET A 47 11.78 0.75 8.78
C MET A 47 11.68 -0.56 9.59
N VAL A 48 10.57 -1.30 9.46
CA VAL A 48 10.37 -2.59 10.14
C VAL A 48 11.39 -3.64 9.68
N ILE A 49 11.66 -3.72 8.38
CA ILE A 49 12.68 -4.65 7.85
C ILE A 49 14.04 -4.36 8.47
N ASN A 50 14.43 -3.08 8.51
CA ASN A 50 15.73 -2.68 9.02
C ASN A 50 15.83 -2.88 10.54
N GLU A 51 14.81 -2.51 11.30
CA GLU A 51 14.83 -2.62 12.77
C GLU A 51 14.87 -4.08 13.23
N TYR A 52 14.07 -4.95 12.60
CA TYR A 52 13.96 -6.36 13.00
C TYR A 52 14.85 -7.30 12.18
N GLN A 53 15.69 -6.76 11.29
CA GLN A 53 16.56 -7.54 10.38
C GLN A 53 15.78 -8.63 9.64
N VAL A 54 14.58 -8.29 9.15
CA VAL A 54 13.70 -9.25 8.48
C VAL A 54 14.31 -9.64 7.15
N ASN A 55 14.58 -10.94 6.96
CA ASN A 55 14.94 -11.47 5.65
C ASN A 55 13.67 -11.67 4.81
N LEU A 56 13.63 -11.03 3.64
CA LEU A 56 12.52 -11.14 2.68
C LEU A 56 12.67 -12.29 1.68
N GLY A 57 13.71 -13.12 1.82
CA GLY A 57 14.02 -14.23 0.93
C GLY A 57 15.31 -14.00 0.16
#